data_AF-A0A855X1P9-F1
#
_entry.id   AF-A0A855X1P9-F1
#
_cell.length_a   1.000
_cell.length_b   1.000
_cell.length_c   1.000
_cell.angle_alpha   90.00
_cell.angle_beta   90.00
_cell.angle_gamma   90.00
#
_symmetry.space_group_name_H-M   'P 1'
#
loop_
_entity.id
_entity.type
_entity.pdbx_description
1 polymer ?
#
loop_
_entity_poly.entity_id
_entity_poly.type
_entity_poly.pdbx_seq_one_letter_code
_entity_poly.pdbx_strand_id
1 'polypeptide(L)'
;MEQVPKKGMSKGCLVALIIAIALLVIVIALSITCYLKRDAVIKWGTQSALTMVKTQLSKTPVAGVNTEKFGAIVDSFLTRIETEPLDYARYQPFVPILQKVGGDKKIEKGEIAELVDAFVKYYPELEPLSVGVIEETPAATPPDTAAAKPDSMPAAQ
;
A
#
# COMPACT_ATOMS: atom_id res chain seq x y z
N MET A 1 30.69 59.83 -19.22
CA MET A 1 30.25 58.42 -19.26
C MET A 1 30.11 57.97 -17.82
N GLU A 2 28.90 58.05 -17.27
CA GLU A 2 28.59 57.63 -15.89
C GLU A 2 28.83 56.12 -15.74
N GLN A 3 29.81 55.74 -14.93
CA GLN A 3 29.95 54.35 -14.48
C GLN A 3 28.89 54.11 -13.40
N VAL A 4 27.82 53.42 -13.78
CA VAL A 4 26.82 52.92 -12.84
C VAL A 4 27.54 52.03 -11.82
N PRO A 5 27.48 52.32 -10.51
CA PRO A 5 28.21 51.56 -9.51
C PRO A 5 27.69 50.11 -9.53
N LYS A 6 28.57 49.15 -9.84
CA LYS A 6 28.29 47.72 -9.74
C LYS A 6 27.99 47.40 -8.28
N LYS A 7 26.71 47.33 -7.93
CA LYS A 7 26.22 46.91 -6.61
C LYS A 7 26.79 45.52 -6.33
N GLY A 8 27.79 45.46 -5.44
CA GLY A 8 28.41 44.20 -5.03
C GLY A 8 27.34 43.25 -4.51
N MET A 9 27.21 42.10 -5.17
CA MET A 9 26.24 41.08 -4.78
C MET A 9 26.59 40.61 -3.37
N SER A 10 25.65 40.75 -2.43
CA SER A 10 25.83 40.35 -1.04
C SER A 10 26.33 38.90 -0.97
N LYS A 11 27.32 38.64 -0.10
CA LYS A 11 27.91 37.29 0.09
C LYS A 11 26.83 36.23 0.35
N GLY A 12 25.71 36.60 0.99
CA GLY A 12 24.58 35.69 1.22
C GLY A 12 23.82 35.29 -0.06
N CYS A 13 23.71 36.20 -1.03
CA CYS A 13 23.06 35.89 -2.31
C CYS A 13 23.95 34.97 -3.17
N LEU A 14 25.27 35.17 -3.12
CA LEU A 14 26.23 34.30 -3.80
C LEU A 14 26.23 32.88 -3.20
N VAL A 15 26.19 32.74 -1.87
CA VAL A 15 26.11 31.43 -1.20
C VAL A 15 24.77 30.72 -1.50
N ALA A 16 23.65 31.44 -1.47
CA ALA A 16 22.34 30.86 -1.81
C ALA A 16 22.30 30.34 -3.25
N LEU A 17 22.95 31.04 -4.19
CA LEU A 17 23.02 30.65 -5.59
C LEU A 17 23.87 29.37 -5.77
N ILE A 18 24.98 29.24 -5.05
CA ILE A 18 25.79 28.02 -5.03
C ILE A 18 24.98 26.83 -4.48
N ILE A 19 24.26 27.01 -3.37
CA ILE A 19 23.42 25.96 -2.79
C ILE A 19 22.30 25.58 -3.76
N ALA A 20 21.67 26.55 -4.43
CA ALA A 20 20.63 26.29 -5.42
C ALA A 20 21.17 25.49 -6.62
N ILE A 21 22.35 25.83 -7.14
CA ILE A 21 23.00 25.06 -8.21
C ILE A 21 23.35 23.64 -7.72
N ALA A 22 23.89 23.50 -6.51
CA ALA A 22 24.21 22.20 -5.94
C ALA A 22 22.95 21.32 -5.78
N LEU A 23 21.85 21.87 -5.27
CA LEU A 23 20.56 21.19 -5.19
C LEU A 23 20.05 20.78 -6.57
N LEU A 24 20.15 21.67 -7.57
CA LEU A 24 19.75 21.36 -8.94
C LEU A 24 20.53 20.18 -9.51
N VAL A 25 21.85 20.15 -9.32
CA VAL A 25 22.71 19.04 -9.77
C VAL A 25 22.31 17.72 -9.08
N ILE A 26 21.99 17.76 -7.79
CA ILE A 26 21.50 16.59 -7.05
C ILE A 26 20.18 16.09 -7.66
N VAL A 27 19.21 16.98 -7.94
CA VAL A 27 17.93 16.60 -8.56
C VAL A 27 18.14 15.97 -9.93
N ILE A 28 19.07 16.49 -10.75
CA ILE A 28 19.38 15.92 -12.07
C ILE A 28 20.01 14.53 -11.92
N ALA A 29 21.00 14.38 -11.03
CA ALA A 29 21.64 13.09 -10.79
C ALA A 29 20.64 12.03 -10.28
N LEU A 30 19.72 12.42 -9.39
CA LEU A 30 18.62 11.56 -8.94
C LEU A 30 17.69 11.20 -10.10
N SER A 31 17.31 12.16 -10.95
CA SER A 31 16.45 11.92 -12.10
C SER A 31 17.05 10.92 -13.09
N ILE A 32 18.35 11.05 -13.40
CA ILE A 32 19.09 10.13 -14.27
C ILE A 32 19.16 8.74 -13.63
N THR A 33 19.47 8.67 -12.34
CA THR A 33 19.55 7.39 -11.61
C THR A 33 18.19 6.69 -11.57
N CYS A 34 17.11 7.44 -11.32
CA CYS A 34 15.75 6.94 -11.38
C CYS A 34 15.35 6.48 -12.78
N TYR A 35 15.88 7.10 -13.84
CA TYR A 35 15.63 6.67 -15.21
C TYR A 35 16.37 5.38 -15.56
N LEU A 36 17.66 5.28 -15.22
CA LEU A 36 18.50 4.11 -15.52
C LEU A 36 18.20 2.90 -14.64
N LYS A 37 17.76 3.12 -13.39
CA LYS A 37 17.44 2.05 -12.42
C LYS A 37 15.95 2.02 -12.05
N ARG A 38 15.08 2.45 -12.97
CA ARG A 38 13.64 2.57 -12.73
C ARG A 38 13.02 1.29 -12.18
N ASP A 39 13.34 0.14 -12.78
CA ASP A 39 12.89 -1.18 -12.30
C ASP A 39 13.32 -1.43 -10.86
N ALA A 40 14.61 -1.25 -10.55
CA ALA A 40 15.15 -1.51 -9.22
C ALA A 40 14.53 -0.58 -8.17
N VAL A 41 14.32 0.69 -8.50
CA VAL A 41 13.67 1.67 -7.61
C VAL A 41 12.23 1.26 -7.31
N ILE A 42 11.48 0.82 -8.33
CA ILE A 42 10.09 0.39 -8.15
C ILE A 42 10.00 -0.93 -7.36
N LYS A 43 10.85 -1.91 -7.68
CA LYS A 43 10.93 -3.18 -6.94
C LYS A 43 11.25 -2.92 -5.47
N TRP A 44 12.27 -2.11 -5.20
CA TRP A 44 12.66 -1.74 -3.84
C TRP A 44 11.56 -0.96 -3.11
N GLY A 45 10.88 -0.02 -3.79
CA GLY A 45 9.77 0.74 -3.21
C GLY A 45 8.59 -0.16 -2.84
N THR A 46 8.24 -1.10 -3.73
CA THR A 46 7.19 -2.10 -3.51
C THR A 46 7.52 -3.00 -2.33
N GLN A 47 8.74 -3.53 -2.30
CA GLN A 47 9.23 -4.37 -1.21
C GLN A 47 9.18 -3.64 0.12
N SER A 48 9.65 -2.39 0.15
CA SER A 48 9.66 -1.57 1.36
C SER A 48 8.23 -1.31 1.86
N ALA A 49 7.31 -0.93 0.96
CA ALA A 49 5.92 -0.67 1.30
C ALA A 49 5.19 -1.93 1.80
N LEU A 50 5.32 -3.06 1.11
CA LEU A 50 4.67 -4.31 1.52
C LEU A 50 5.25 -4.87 2.83
N THR A 51 6.55 -4.71 3.05
CA THR A 51 7.18 -5.06 4.33
C THR A 51 6.66 -4.18 5.47
N MET A 52 6.44 -2.89 5.21
CA MET A 52 5.84 -1.99 6.18
C MET A 52 4.41 -2.40 6.51
N VAL A 53 3.60 -2.76 5.51
CA VAL A 53 2.23 -3.28 5.69
C VAL A 53 2.22 -4.57 6.52
N LYS A 54 3.08 -5.54 6.19
CA LYS A 54 3.25 -6.76 6.99
C LYS A 54 3.59 -6.43 8.44
N THR A 55 4.54 -5.53 8.65
CA THR A 55 4.97 -5.11 10.00
C THR A 55 3.83 -4.45 10.77
N GLN A 56 3.02 -3.62 10.12
CA GLN A 56 1.87 -2.98 10.77
C GLN A 56 0.80 -3.99 11.14
N LEU A 57 0.45 -4.92 10.24
CA LEU A 57 -0.50 -6.00 10.52
C LEU A 57 -0.05 -6.92 11.65
N SER A 58 1.25 -7.20 11.75
CA SER A 58 1.80 -7.99 12.87
C SER A 58 1.70 -7.26 14.21
N LYS A 59 1.76 -5.92 14.21
CA LYS A 59 1.64 -5.10 15.44
C LYS A 59 0.19 -4.81 15.81
N THR A 60 -0.69 -4.70 14.82
CA THR A 60 -2.10 -4.35 14.99
C THR A 60 -2.91 -5.24 14.06
N PRO A 61 -3.25 -6.46 14.50
CA PRO A 61 -4.01 -7.39 13.69
C PRO A 61 -5.40 -6.83 13.40
N VAL A 62 -5.82 -6.96 12.16
CA VAL A 62 -7.13 -6.51 11.69
C VAL A 62 -8.11 -7.67 11.79
N ALA A 63 -9.29 -7.43 12.37
CA ALA A 63 -10.30 -8.47 12.54
C ALA A 63 -10.74 -9.05 11.17
N GLY A 64 -10.76 -10.38 11.07
CA GLY A 64 -11.13 -11.08 9.84
C GLY A 64 -10.05 -11.04 8.74
N VAL A 65 -8.80 -10.72 9.08
CA VAL A 65 -7.64 -10.87 8.18
C VAL A 65 -6.71 -11.93 8.76
N ASN A 66 -6.43 -12.96 7.97
CA ASN A 66 -5.44 -13.98 8.31
C ASN A 66 -4.04 -13.46 7.94
N THR A 67 -3.29 -13.00 8.94
CA THR A 67 -1.98 -12.35 8.77
C THR A 67 -0.90 -13.29 8.25
N GLU A 68 -0.99 -14.59 8.54
CA GLU A 68 -0.05 -15.61 8.04
C GLU A 68 -0.24 -15.83 6.53
N LYS A 69 -1.49 -16.03 6.10
CA LYS A 69 -1.83 -16.16 4.67
C LYS A 69 -1.55 -14.89 3.90
N PHE A 70 -1.87 -13.73 4.47
CA PHE A 70 -1.49 -12.45 3.89
C PHE A 70 0.04 -12.31 3.75
N GLY A 71 0.79 -12.72 4.77
CA GLY A 71 2.24 -12.75 4.71
C GLY A 71 2.77 -13.62 3.57
N ALA A 72 2.19 -14.80 3.38
CA ALA A 72 2.58 -15.75 2.35
C ALA A 72 2.30 -15.24 0.92
N ILE A 73 1.13 -14.63 0.67
CA ILE A 73 0.83 -14.05 -0.65
C ILE A 73 1.76 -12.86 -0.95
N VAL A 74 2.05 -12.02 0.04
CA VAL A 74 3.01 -10.92 -0.11
C VAL A 74 4.41 -11.44 -0.44
N ASP A 75 4.89 -12.47 0.27
CA ASP A 75 6.23 -13.03 0.01
C ASP A 75 6.31 -13.67 -1.38
N SER A 76 5.25 -14.34 -1.82
CA SER A 76 5.16 -14.90 -3.17
C SER A 76 5.16 -13.80 -4.23
N PHE A 77 4.40 -12.72 -4.02
CA PHE A 77 4.37 -11.55 -4.89
C PHE A 77 5.76 -10.89 -4.99
N LEU A 78 6.42 -10.68 -3.85
CA LEU A 78 7.75 -10.07 -3.79
C LEU A 78 8.82 -10.94 -4.46
N THR A 79 8.74 -12.25 -4.30
CA THR A 79 9.65 -13.17 -4.99
C THR A 79 9.51 -13.02 -6.50
N ARG A 80 8.27 -12.99 -7.03
CA ARG A 80 8.01 -12.86 -8.46
C ARG A 80 8.44 -11.51 -9.02
N ILE A 81 8.11 -10.42 -8.33
CA ILE A 81 8.48 -9.08 -8.79
C ILE A 81 10.01 -8.89 -8.79
N GLU A 82 10.75 -9.61 -7.94
CA GLU A 82 12.20 -9.60 -7.94
C GLU A 82 12.77 -10.38 -9.14
N THR A 83 12.27 -11.60 -9.39
CA THR A 83 12.78 -12.49 -10.44
C THR A 83 12.35 -12.12 -11.86
N GLU A 84 11.16 -11.53 -12.02
CA GLU A 84 10.57 -11.24 -13.32
C GLU A 84 10.80 -9.77 -13.73
N PRO A 85 10.86 -9.46 -15.04
CA PRO A 85 10.87 -8.07 -15.50
C PRO A 85 9.55 -7.39 -15.14
N LEU A 86 9.64 -6.10 -14.78
CA LEU A 86 8.46 -5.35 -14.35
C LEU A 86 7.60 -4.97 -15.56
N ASP A 87 6.34 -5.39 -15.58
CA ASP A 87 5.37 -4.91 -16.55
C ASP A 87 4.75 -3.60 -16.05
N TYR A 88 5.28 -2.49 -16.54
CA TYR A 88 4.85 -1.15 -16.18
C TYR A 88 3.37 -0.87 -16.45
N ALA A 89 2.80 -1.43 -17.52
CA ALA A 89 1.41 -1.20 -17.88
C ALA A 89 0.48 -1.87 -16.87
N ARG A 90 0.85 -3.08 -16.44
CA ARG A 90 0.13 -3.81 -15.38
C ARG A 90 0.40 -3.25 -13.99
N TYR A 91 1.57 -2.64 -13.76
CA TYR A 91 1.99 -2.15 -12.44
C TYR A 91 1.43 -0.76 -12.14
N GLN A 92 1.21 0.08 -13.14
CA GLN A 92 0.59 1.41 -12.98
C GLN A 92 -0.66 1.43 -12.09
N PRO A 93 -1.68 0.57 -12.28
CA PRO A 93 -2.86 0.55 -11.41
C PRO A 93 -2.59 0.04 -9.99
N PHE A 94 -1.45 -0.60 -9.75
CA PHE A 94 -1.05 -1.11 -8.42
C PHE A 94 -0.51 0.02 -7.52
N VAL A 95 0.12 1.05 -8.11
CA VAL A 95 0.76 2.15 -7.37
C VAL A 95 -0.20 2.93 -6.45
N PRO A 96 -1.40 3.35 -6.90
CA PRO A 96 -2.32 4.08 -6.04
C PRO A 96 -2.79 3.25 -4.83
N ILE A 97 -2.94 1.94 -5.00
CA ILE A 97 -3.35 1.02 -3.93
C ILE A 97 -2.24 0.92 -2.88
N LEU A 98 -0.99 0.72 -3.32
CA LEU A 98 0.18 0.77 -2.44
C LEU A 98 0.28 2.08 -1.66
N GLN A 99 0.06 3.21 -2.33
CA GLN A 99 0.12 4.53 -1.70
C GLN A 99 -1.00 4.74 -0.67
N LYS A 100 -2.20 4.25 -0.97
CA LYS A 100 -3.34 4.27 -0.04
C LYS A 100 -3.02 3.45 1.21
N VAL A 101 -2.67 2.18 1.05
CA VAL A 101 -2.40 1.26 2.17
C VAL A 101 -1.18 1.69 2.98
N GLY A 102 -0.10 2.14 2.33
CA GLY A 102 1.12 2.57 3.01
C GLY A 102 1.06 3.97 3.61
N GLY A 103 0.15 4.82 3.12
CA GLY A 103 -0.04 6.19 3.58
C GLY A 103 -1.00 6.31 4.76
N ASP A 104 -1.93 5.36 4.93
CA ASP A 104 -2.83 5.35 6.07
C ASP A 104 -2.10 4.89 7.35
N LYS A 105 -2.50 5.46 8.49
CA LYS A 105 -2.01 5.09 9.82
C LYS A 105 -2.69 3.84 10.35
N LYS A 106 -3.86 3.48 9.80
CA LYS A 106 -4.63 2.30 10.19
C LYS A 106 -5.01 1.55 8.93
N ILE A 107 -4.58 0.29 8.85
CA ILE A 107 -4.91 -0.56 7.73
C ILE A 107 -6.26 -1.21 7.99
N GLU A 108 -7.20 -1.05 7.06
CA GLU A 108 -8.53 -1.64 7.16
C GLU A 108 -8.66 -2.94 6.38
N LYS A 109 -9.63 -3.79 6.75
CA LYS A 109 -9.90 -5.07 6.07
C LYS A 109 -10.16 -4.88 4.57
N GLY A 110 -10.87 -3.82 4.20
CA GLY A 110 -11.16 -3.49 2.79
C GLY A 110 -9.90 -3.16 1.99
N GLU A 111 -8.93 -2.49 2.61
CA GLU A 111 -7.66 -2.14 1.96
C GLU A 111 -6.78 -3.37 1.73
N ILE A 112 -6.78 -4.32 2.68
CA ILE A 112 -6.13 -5.61 2.48
C ILE A 112 -6.79 -6.39 1.36
N ALA A 113 -8.13 -6.38 1.28
CA ALA A 113 -8.85 -7.05 0.20
C ALA A 113 -8.52 -6.42 -1.17
N GLU A 114 -8.50 -5.09 -1.27
CA GLU A 114 -8.08 -4.37 -2.49
C GLU A 114 -6.63 -4.71 -2.87
N LEU A 115 -5.73 -4.78 -1.89
CA LEU A 115 -4.32 -5.10 -2.13
C LEU A 115 -4.13 -6.55 -2.61
N VAL A 116 -4.87 -7.50 -2.03
CA VAL A 116 -4.87 -8.90 -2.43
C VAL A 116 -5.43 -9.09 -3.83
N ASP A 117 -6.56 -8.43 -4.15
CA ASP A 117 -7.12 -8.43 -5.51
C ASP A 117 -6.11 -7.87 -6.52
N ALA A 118 -5.40 -6.80 -6.15
CA ALA A 118 -4.39 -6.21 -7.00
C ALA A 118 -3.17 -7.15 -7.21
N PHE A 119 -2.77 -7.93 -6.19
CA PHE A 119 -1.76 -8.98 -6.37
C PHE A 119 -2.21 -10.03 -7.38
N VAL A 120 -3.44 -10.53 -7.27
CA VAL A 120 -3.99 -11.54 -8.17
C VAL A 120 -4.15 -10.97 -9.59
N LYS A 121 -4.60 -9.73 -9.73
CA LYS A 121 -4.71 -9.08 -11.05
C LYS A 121 -3.34 -8.94 -11.74
N TYR A 122 -2.28 -8.70 -10.96
CA TYR A 122 -0.92 -8.58 -11.47
C TYR A 122 -0.23 -9.95 -11.67
N TYR A 123 -0.52 -10.94 -10.82
CA TYR A 123 -0.06 -12.32 -10.93
C TYR A 123 -1.24 -13.27 -10.67
N PRO A 124 -2.03 -13.63 -11.70
CA PRO A 124 -3.23 -14.46 -11.54
C PRO A 124 -2.97 -15.80 -10.85
N GLU A 125 -1.76 -16.33 -10.99
CA GLU A 125 -1.32 -17.54 -10.32
C GLU A 125 -1.21 -17.44 -8.80
N LEU A 126 -1.35 -16.25 -8.21
CA LEU A 126 -1.45 -16.04 -6.76
C LEU A 126 -2.88 -16.26 -6.22
N GLU A 127 -3.89 -16.43 -7.10
CA GLU A 127 -5.28 -16.68 -6.70
C GLU A 127 -5.44 -17.84 -5.68
N PRO A 128 -4.75 -18.99 -5.78
CA PRO A 128 -4.86 -20.04 -4.77
C PRO A 128 -4.39 -19.59 -3.38
N LEU A 129 -3.48 -18.62 -3.30
CA LEU A 129 -2.96 -18.07 -2.04
C LEU A 129 -3.84 -16.97 -1.45
N SER A 130 -4.74 -16.38 -2.24
CA SER A 130 -5.68 -15.36 -1.75
C SER A 130 -6.84 -15.96 -0.93
N VAL A 131 -7.11 -17.25 -1.11
CA VAL A 131 -8.23 -17.96 -0.47
C VAL A 131 -8.07 -18.01 1.05
N GLY A 132 -8.98 -17.32 1.74
CA GLY A 132 -9.02 -17.22 3.19
C GLY A 132 -7.98 -16.26 3.78
N VAL A 133 -7.40 -15.36 2.98
CA VAL A 133 -6.69 -14.19 3.49
C VAL A 133 -7.67 -13.25 4.20
N ILE A 134 -8.84 -13.06 3.60
CA ILE A 134 -9.97 -12.36 4.19
C ILE A 134 -10.94 -13.42 4.68
N GLU A 135 -11.09 -13.54 6.00
CA GLU A 135 -12.13 -14.40 6.59
C GLU A 135 -13.45 -13.65 6.49
N GLU A 136 -14.42 -14.24 5.79
CA GLU A 136 -15.80 -13.81 5.90
C GLU A 136 -16.22 -14.05 7.35
N THR A 137 -16.39 -12.95 8.10
CA THR A 137 -17.00 -13.05 9.42
C THR A 137 -18.39 -13.65 9.19
N PRO A 138 -18.72 -14.81 9.78
CA PRO A 138 -20.04 -15.38 9.61
C PRO A 138 -21.04 -14.30 9.97
N ALA A 139 -21.93 -13.94 9.05
CA ALA A 139 -23.02 -13.04 9.35
C ALA A 139 -23.70 -13.58 10.61
N ALA A 140 -23.75 -12.76 11.66
CA ALA A 140 -24.34 -13.17 12.93
C ALA A 140 -25.73 -13.74 12.62
N THR A 141 -25.90 -15.05 12.81
CA THR A 141 -27.19 -15.69 12.65
C THR A 141 -28.16 -14.94 13.55
N PRO A 142 -29.24 -14.32 13.00
CA PRO A 142 -30.17 -13.60 13.84
C PRO A 142 -30.65 -14.55 14.94
N PRO A 143 -30.68 -14.11 16.21
CA PRO A 143 -31.10 -14.96 17.31
C PRO A 143 -32.50 -15.48 17.00
N ASP A 144 -32.62 -16.80 16.90
CA ASP A 144 -33.86 -17.52 16.64
C ASP A 144 -34.82 -17.18 17.78
N THR A 145 -35.65 -16.16 17.54
CA THR A 145 -36.57 -15.63 18.53
C THR A 145 -37.74 -16.59 18.58
N ALA A 146 -37.66 -17.46 19.58
CA ALA A 146 -38.68 -18.40 20.02
C ALA A 146 -40.11 -18.00 19.63
N ALA A 147 -40.76 -18.86 18.85
CA ALA A 147 -42.21 -18.92 18.79
C ALA A 147 -42.73 -19.28 20.20
N ALA A 148 -43.10 -18.25 20.96
CA ALA A 148 -43.83 -18.38 22.20
C ALA A 148 -45.14 -19.13 21.91
N LYS A 149 -45.21 -20.36 22.41
CA LYS A 149 -46.41 -21.21 22.41
C LYS A 149 -47.43 -20.53 23.33
N PRO A 150 -48.61 -20.08 22.85
CA PRO A 150 -49.64 -19.63 23.76
C PRO A 150 -50.24 -20.85 24.47
N ASP A 151 -50.12 -20.83 25.79
CA ASP A 151 -50.72 -21.80 26.69
C ASP A 151 -52.23 -21.90 26.45
N SER A 152 -52.67 -23.15 26.34
CA SER A 152 -54.04 -23.61 26.47
C SER A 152 -54.73 -23.04 27.71
N MET A 153 -55.85 -22.35 27.53
CA MET A 153 -56.85 -22.14 28.58
C MET A 153 -58.07 -23.05 28.35
N PRO A 154 -58.62 -23.69 29.40
CA PRO A 154 -59.77 -24.57 29.31
C PRO A 154 -61.11 -23.82 29.43
N ALA A 155 -62.17 -24.53 29.04
CA ALA A 155 -63.56 -24.09 28.88
C ALA A 155 -64.28 -23.62 30.16
N ALA A 156 -65.25 -22.71 29.96
CA ALA A 156 -66.44 -22.42 30.79
C ALA A 156 -67.32 -21.47 29.95
N GLN A 157 -68.62 -21.63 29.70
CA GLN A 157 -69.73 -22.49 30.16
C GLN A 157 -70.66 -22.75 28.98
#